data_AF-A0A7W9Z583-F1
#
_entry.id   AF-A0A7W9Z583-F1
#
_cell.length_a   1.000
_cell.length_b   1.000
_cell.length_c   1.000
_cell.angle_alpha   90.00
_cell.angle_beta   90.00
_cell.angle_gamma   90.00
#
_symmetry.space_group_name_H-M   'P 1'
#
loop_
_entity.id
_entity.type
_entity.pdbx_description
1 polymer ?
#
loop_
_entity_poly.entity_id
_entity_poly.type
_entity_poly.pdbx_seq_one_letter_code
_entity_poly.pdbx_strand_id
1 'polypeptide(L)'
;MTQLLTACIPFAGFYCSAHDEQLSYAAESMFSDDQGDANRGLVERLTYSCSWREVQTAYASRFVEEYCEAVGFDACFESMQSPKFYNFETDRIFVTLAATEARRMFENISPGTMTEKAEERHTSRSGFISFYTSDWRQWGEVETWDHNQLQTMIEAYAADMADEVDEVHLMEDAWCNGNIESWIENNTPGIERLYRVHEYLRTRDAHA
;
A
#
# COMPACT_ATOMS: atom_id res chain seq x y z
N MET A 1 0.90 6.53 30.03
CA MET A 1 1.40 6.62 28.64
C MET A 1 1.00 5.33 27.96
N THR A 2 0.31 5.41 26.83
CA THR A 2 -0.07 4.22 26.05
C THR A 2 1.16 3.73 25.29
N GLN A 3 1.53 2.46 25.45
CA GLN A 3 2.61 1.85 24.66
C GLN A 3 2.19 1.79 23.19
N LEU A 4 3.08 2.20 22.30
CA LEU A 4 2.91 2.06 20.86
C LEU A 4 3.72 0.86 20.37
N LEU A 5 3.15 0.10 19.46
CA LEU A 5 3.76 -1.04 18.79
C LEU A 5 3.93 -0.71 17.31
N THR A 6 4.93 -1.30 16.66
CA THR A 6 5.12 -1.20 15.22
C THR A 6 4.75 -2.54 14.58
N ALA A 7 3.83 -2.52 13.63
CA ALA A 7 3.37 -3.69 12.89
C ALA A 7 3.55 -3.48 11.39
N CYS A 8 3.62 -4.58 10.63
CA CYS A 8 3.38 -4.53 9.19
C CYS A 8 1.91 -4.78 8.90
N ILE A 9 1.37 -4.12 7.88
CA ILE A 9 0.06 -4.46 7.31
C ILE A 9 0.24 -5.28 6.03
N PRO A 10 -0.75 -6.11 5.66
CA PRO A 10 -0.79 -6.77 4.36
C PRO A 10 -0.80 -5.73 3.24
N PHE A 11 0.06 -5.95 2.25
CA PHE A 11 0.17 -5.11 1.07
C PHE A 11 0.83 -5.92 -0.04
N ALA A 12 0.23 -5.96 -1.23
CA ALA A 12 0.79 -6.64 -2.40
C ALA A 12 2.10 -5.98 -2.90
N GLY A 13 2.36 -4.76 -2.46
CA GLY A 13 3.50 -3.95 -2.89
C GLY A 13 3.27 -3.27 -4.22
N PHE A 14 4.24 -2.49 -4.71
CA PHE A 14 4.09 -1.81 -6.01
C PHE A 14 4.59 -2.70 -7.16
N TYR A 15 5.72 -3.38 -7.00
CA TYR A 15 6.35 -4.05 -8.12
C TYR A 15 5.45 -5.10 -8.82
N CYS A 16 5.11 -4.85 -10.09
CA CYS A 16 4.24 -5.70 -10.90
C CYS A 16 2.86 -5.98 -10.26
N SER A 17 2.31 -5.03 -9.52
CA SER A 17 0.99 -5.12 -8.91
C SER A 17 -0.04 -4.19 -9.57
N ALA A 18 -1.30 -4.35 -9.19
CA ALA A 18 -2.37 -3.43 -9.59
C ALA A 18 -2.12 -1.99 -9.11
N HIS A 19 -1.40 -1.80 -8.01
CA HIS A 19 -1.04 -0.46 -7.51
C HIS A 19 -0.07 0.27 -8.46
N ASP A 20 0.90 -0.44 -9.03
CA ASP A 20 1.82 0.13 -10.03
C ASP A 20 1.13 0.38 -11.38
N GLU A 21 0.18 -0.47 -11.75
CA GLU A 21 -0.68 -0.23 -12.92
C GLU A 21 -1.52 1.04 -12.73
N GLN A 22 -2.14 1.24 -11.55
CA GLN A 22 -2.91 2.46 -11.25
C GLN A 22 -2.04 3.72 -11.30
N LEU A 23 -0.83 3.69 -10.73
CA LEU A 23 0.11 4.81 -10.78
C LEU A 23 0.53 5.14 -12.22
N SER A 24 0.81 4.10 -13.01
CA SER A 24 1.18 4.24 -14.43
C SER A 24 0.03 4.80 -15.25
N TYR A 25 -1.18 4.28 -15.04
CA TYR A 25 -2.39 4.74 -15.71
C TYR A 25 -2.68 6.22 -15.40
N ALA A 26 -2.59 6.63 -14.13
CA ALA A 26 -2.76 8.02 -13.73
C ALA A 26 -1.72 8.95 -14.39
N ALA A 27 -0.46 8.51 -14.49
CA ALA A 27 0.57 9.30 -15.16
C ALA A 27 0.32 9.46 -16.67
N GLU A 28 -0.21 8.42 -17.32
CA GLU A 28 -0.59 8.47 -18.73
C GLU A 28 -1.82 9.34 -18.95
N SER A 29 -2.86 9.19 -18.11
CA SER A 29 -4.13 9.92 -18.21
C SER A 29 -3.94 11.44 -18.16
N MET A 30 -2.99 11.92 -17.34
CA MET A 30 -2.64 13.34 -17.21
C MET A 30 -2.26 14.02 -18.54
N PHE A 31 -1.82 13.25 -19.54
CA PHE A 31 -1.42 13.76 -20.85
C PHE A 31 -2.07 13.03 -22.02
N SER A 32 -3.23 12.40 -21.79
CA SER A 32 -4.07 11.82 -22.84
C SER A 32 -4.94 12.86 -23.53
N ASP A 33 -5.21 12.63 -24.81
CA ASP A 33 -6.20 13.39 -25.56
C ASP A 33 -7.63 12.85 -25.34
N ASP A 34 -8.61 13.41 -26.06
CA ASP A 34 -10.02 13.01 -25.94
C ASP A 34 -10.30 11.59 -26.47
N GLN A 35 -9.34 10.96 -27.15
CA GLN A 35 -9.41 9.56 -27.61
C GLN A 35 -8.72 8.60 -26.62
N GLY A 36 -8.07 9.14 -25.58
CA GLY A 36 -7.30 8.36 -24.60
C GLY A 36 -5.85 8.12 -25.01
N ASP A 37 -5.37 8.72 -26.10
CA ASP A 37 -3.99 8.54 -26.56
C ASP A 37 -3.03 9.45 -25.78
N ALA A 38 -2.19 8.83 -24.96
CA ALA A 38 -1.22 9.55 -24.13
C ALA A 38 -0.05 10.12 -24.94
N ASN A 39 0.31 11.38 -24.67
CA ASN A 39 1.54 11.96 -25.21
C ASN A 39 2.78 11.35 -24.54
N ARG A 40 3.32 10.29 -25.15
CA ARG A 40 4.47 9.53 -24.65
C ARG A 40 5.67 10.40 -24.26
N GLY A 41 5.95 11.47 -25.01
CA GLY A 41 7.09 12.35 -24.73
C GLY A 41 6.87 13.31 -23.55
N LEU A 42 5.63 13.54 -23.13
CA LEU A 42 5.30 14.27 -21.91
C LEU A 42 5.25 13.33 -20.72
N VAL A 43 4.64 12.15 -20.89
CA VAL A 43 4.63 11.08 -19.87
C VAL A 43 6.06 10.72 -19.49
N GLU A 44 6.94 10.45 -20.45
CA GLU A 44 8.35 10.13 -20.18
C GLU A 44 9.05 11.23 -19.38
N ARG A 45 8.81 12.51 -19.71
CA ARG A 45 9.39 13.65 -18.98
C ARG A 45 8.85 13.76 -17.56
N LEU A 46 7.56 13.50 -17.37
CA LEU A 46 6.95 13.40 -16.05
C LEU A 46 7.59 12.26 -15.26
N THR A 47 7.69 11.07 -15.84
CA THR A 47 8.27 9.89 -15.18
C THR A 47 9.69 10.16 -14.69
N TYR A 48 10.53 10.83 -15.48
CA TYR A 48 11.90 11.18 -15.07
C TYR A 48 11.99 12.31 -14.05
N SER A 49 11.01 13.22 -14.01
CA SER A 49 11.03 14.39 -13.14
C SER A 49 10.32 14.13 -11.81
N CYS A 50 9.36 13.21 -11.79
CA CYS A 50 8.54 12.88 -10.63
C CYS A 50 9.37 12.20 -9.54
N SER A 51 9.14 12.62 -8.30
CA SER A 51 9.65 11.94 -7.11
C SER A 51 8.74 10.78 -6.74
N TRP A 52 8.82 9.68 -7.50
CA TRP A 52 7.95 8.51 -7.34
C TRP A 52 7.93 7.91 -5.93
N ARG A 53 9.04 7.99 -5.21
CA ARG A 53 9.11 7.55 -3.81
C ARG A 53 8.15 8.33 -2.91
N GLU A 54 8.01 9.63 -3.13
CA GLU A 54 7.09 10.49 -2.37
C GLU A 54 5.64 10.20 -2.76
N VAL A 55 5.38 9.96 -4.06
CA VAL A 55 4.06 9.52 -4.56
C VAL A 55 3.65 8.19 -3.91
N GLN A 56 4.53 7.19 -3.93
CA GLN A 56 4.29 5.88 -3.32
C GLN A 56 4.12 5.99 -1.80
N THR A 57 4.82 6.91 -1.15
CA THR A 57 4.66 7.16 0.30
C THR A 57 3.28 7.77 0.59
N ALA A 58 2.83 8.74 -0.20
CA ALA A 58 1.47 9.30 -0.08
C ALA A 58 0.40 8.23 -0.34
N TYR A 59 0.60 7.41 -1.38
CA TYR A 59 -0.25 6.27 -1.70
C TYR A 59 -0.34 5.28 -0.53
N ALA A 60 0.80 4.85 0.01
CA ALA A 60 0.87 3.92 1.14
C ALA A 60 0.21 4.50 2.40
N SER A 61 0.38 5.80 2.66
CA SER A 61 -0.30 6.47 3.77
C SER A 61 -1.81 6.42 3.60
N ARG A 62 -2.32 6.71 2.39
CA ARG A 62 -3.76 6.62 2.12
C ARG A 62 -4.28 5.19 2.21
N PHE A 63 -3.55 4.24 1.66
CA PHE A 63 -3.88 2.82 1.75
C PHE A 63 -4.04 2.36 3.20
N VAL A 64 -3.16 2.81 4.12
CA VAL A 64 -3.29 2.49 5.55
C VAL A 64 -4.60 3.01 6.13
N GLU A 65 -4.98 4.25 5.80
CA GLU A 65 -6.25 4.83 6.27
C GLU A 65 -7.43 3.98 5.81
N GLU A 66 -7.51 3.68 4.52
CA GLU A 66 -8.59 2.89 3.92
C GLU A 66 -8.62 1.46 4.46
N TYR A 67 -7.45 0.83 4.62
CA TYR A 67 -7.33 -0.52 5.17
C TYR A 67 -7.79 -0.58 6.63
N CYS A 68 -7.36 0.39 7.45
CA CYS A 68 -7.75 0.49 8.85
C CYS A 68 -9.26 0.72 9.00
N GLU A 69 -9.83 1.57 8.15
CA GLU A 69 -11.28 1.82 8.11
C GLU A 69 -12.06 0.57 7.70
N ALA A 70 -11.64 -0.10 6.62
CA ALA A 70 -12.30 -1.29 6.10
C ALA A 70 -12.25 -2.48 7.08
N VAL A 71 -11.13 -2.67 7.77
CA VAL A 71 -10.95 -3.77 8.73
C VAL A 71 -11.47 -3.41 10.13
N GLY A 72 -11.57 -2.11 10.46
CA GLY A 72 -12.13 -1.62 11.72
C GLY A 72 -11.15 -1.62 12.89
N PHE A 73 -9.93 -1.12 12.69
CA PHE A 73 -8.95 -0.91 13.76
C PHE A 73 -8.16 0.39 13.61
N ASP A 74 -7.63 0.89 14.72
CA ASP A 74 -6.89 2.15 14.75
C ASP A 74 -5.37 1.93 14.61
N ALA A 75 -4.80 2.37 13.49
CA ALA A 75 -3.37 2.49 13.31
C ALA A 75 -3.02 3.72 12.45
N CYS A 76 -1.76 4.13 12.49
CA CYS A 76 -1.25 5.24 11.68
C CYS A 76 -0.08 4.78 10.83
N PHE A 77 0.01 5.27 9.60
CA PHE A 77 1.18 5.06 8.75
C PHE A 77 2.44 5.56 9.45
N GLU A 78 3.48 4.73 9.47
CA GLU A 78 4.78 5.05 10.03
C GLU A 78 5.81 5.22 8.93
N SER A 79 5.99 4.17 8.12
CA SER A 79 6.94 4.19 7.02
C SER A 79 6.63 3.12 5.98
N MET A 80 7.30 3.23 4.85
CA MET A 80 7.34 2.21 3.81
C MET A 80 8.78 1.80 3.56
N GLN A 81 9.02 0.49 3.45
CA GLN A 81 10.33 -0.06 3.10
C GLN A 81 10.25 -0.83 1.80
N SER A 82 10.99 -0.33 0.82
CA SER A 82 11.20 -1.00 -0.47
C SER A 82 12.43 -1.91 -0.40
N PRO A 83 12.35 -3.15 -0.90
CA PRO A 83 13.49 -4.04 -0.95
C PRO A 83 14.55 -3.51 -1.93
N LYS A 84 15.81 -3.87 -1.69
CA LYS A 84 16.91 -3.52 -2.62
C LYS A 84 16.78 -4.25 -3.96
N PHE A 85 16.21 -5.45 -3.95
CA PHE A 85 15.99 -6.29 -5.13
C PHE A 85 14.62 -6.97 -5.02
N TYR A 86 13.75 -6.77 -6.00
CA TYR A 86 12.38 -7.29 -6.06
C TYR A 86 12.30 -8.74 -6.58
N ASN A 87 13.20 -9.61 -6.14
CA ASN A 87 13.24 -11.00 -6.61
C ASN A 87 12.43 -11.95 -5.71
N PHE A 88 12.25 -11.59 -4.44
CA PHE A 88 11.61 -12.42 -3.41
C PHE A 88 10.79 -11.62 -2.40
N GLU A 89 10.84 -10.29 -2.48
CA GLU A 89 10.21 -9.37 -1.55
C GLU A 89 9.64 -8.20 -2.34
N THR A 90 8.62 -7.58 -1.76
CA THR A 90 7.95 -6.40 -2.28
C THR A 90 7.93 -5.31 -1.21
N ASP A 91 7.36 -4.15 -1.51
CA ASP A 91 7.25 -3.05 -0.57
C ASP A 91 6.47 -3.47 0.69
N ARG A 92 6.97 -3.07 1.86
CA ARG A 92 6.33 -3.32 3.15
C ARG A 92 5.88 -2.01 3.76
N ILE A 93 4.64 -1.98 4.24
CA ILE A 93 4.09 -0.83 4.96
C ILE A 93 4.12 -1.11 6.45
N PHE A 94 4.70 -0.19 7.21
CA PHE A 94 4.76 -0.20 8.66
C PHE A 94 3.75 0.79 9.22
N VAL A 95 3.06 0.37 10.27
CA VAL A 95 2.09 1.18 11.01
C VAL A 95 2.42 1.19 12.48
N THR A 96 2.05 2.27 13.17
CA THR A 96 2.01 2.32 14.63
C THR A 96 0.60 2.13 15.14
N LEU A 97 0.41 1.24 16.11
CA LEU A 97 -0.85 1.02 16.81
C LEU A 97 -0.65 1.00 18.33
N ALA A 98 -1.69 1.35 19.07
CA ALA A 98 -1.66 1.26 20.53
C ALA A 98 -1.63 -0.20 20.98
N ALA A 99 -0.87 -0.52 22.03
CA ALA A 99 -0.85 -1.86 22.61
C ALA A 99 -2.24 -2.30 23.10
N THR A 100 -3.08 -1.36 23.54
CA THR A 100 -4.49 -1.63 23.89
C THR A 100 -5.31 -2.04 22.67
N GLU A 101 -5.01 -1.46 21.51
CA GLU A 101 -5.69 -1.79 20.26
C GLU A 101 -5.26 -3.17 19.75
N ALA A 102 -3.96 -3.48 19.82
CA ALA A 102 -3.45 -4.81 19.49
C ALA A 102 -4.11 -5.89 20.36
N ARG A 103 -4.24 -5.66 21.68
CA ARG A 103 -4.98 -6.58 22.56
C ARG A 103 -6.45 -6.69 22.17
N ARG A 104 -7.13 -5.57 21.88
CA ARG A 104 -8.53 -5.56 21.44
C ARG A 104 -8.69 -6.43 20.20
N MET A 105 -7.86 -6.25 19.19
CA MET A 105 -7.89 -7.06 17.97
C MET A 105 -7.72 -8.53 18.34
N PHE A 106 -6.65 -8.87 19.07
CA PHE A 106 -6.33 -10.24 19.45
C PHE A 106 -7.45 -10.97 20.20
N GLU A 107 -8.13 -10.30 21.13
CA GLU A 107 -9.26 -10.84 21.90
C GLU A 107 -10.50 -11.14 21.03
N ASN A 108 -10.61 -10.52 19.86
CA ASN A 108 -11.73 -10.71 18.93
C ASN A 108 -11.41 -11.67 17.77
N ILE A 109 -10.19 -12.22 17.70
CA ILE A 109 -9.82 -13.22 16.69
C ILE A 109 -10.26 -14.61 17.15
N SER A 110 -10.82 -15.39 16.23
CA SER A 110 -11.11 -16.78 16.46
C SER A 110 -9.79 -17.57 16.59
N PRO A 111 -9.64 -18.44 17.62
CA PRO A 111 -8.41 -19.22 17.78
C PRO A 111 -8.07 -20.10 16.57
N GLY A 112 -9.07 -20.47 15.77
CA GLY A 112 -8.92 -21.21 14.52
C GLY A 112 -8.20 -20.37 13.47
N THR A 113 -8.74 -19.19 13.15
CA THR A 113 -8.18 -18.24 12.18
C THR A 113 -6.75 -17.82 12.54
N MET A 114 -6.49 -17.53 13.82
CA MET A 114 -5.13 -17.22 14.28
C MET A 114 -4.16 -18.39 14.08
N THR A 115 -4.62 -19.62 14.32
CA THR A 115 -3.80 -20.83 14.12
C THR A 115 -3.50 -21.03 12.63
N GLU A 116 -4.51 -20.91 11.77
CA GLU A 116 -4.36 -21.00 10.32
C GLU A 116 -3.35 -19.98 9.79
N LYS A 117 -3.51 -18.69 10.14
CA LYS A 117 -2.60 -17.63 9.67
C LYS A 117 -1.19 -17.76 10.23
N ALA A 118 -1.04 -18.24 11.47
CA ALA A 118 0.28 -18.52 12.03
C ALA A 118 0.96 -19.70 11.32
N GLU A 119 0.22 -20.76 10.98
CA GLU A 119 0.74 -21.89 10.22
C GLU A 119 1.12 -21.50 8.78
N GLU A 120 0.28 -20.75 8.08
CA GLU A 120 0.54 -20.29 6.71
C GLU A 120 1.84 -19.48 6.60
N ARG A 121 2.08 -18.59 7.58
CA ARG A 121 3.21 -17.65 7.54
C ARG A 121 4.49 -18.21 8.14
N HIS A 122 4.38 -19.04 9.17
CA HIS A 122 5.51 -19.43 10.00
C HIS A 122 5.84 -20.93 9.95
N THR A 123 5.20 -21.69 9.06
CA THR A 123 5.59 -23.08 8.79
C THR A 123 6.74 -23.14 7.78
N SER A 124 7.87 -23.70 8.21
CA SER A 124 8.99 -23.96 7.31
C SER A 124 8.60 -24.97 6.22
N ARG A 125 8.97 -24.68 4.97
CA ARG A 125 8.74 -25.54 3.80
C ARG A 125 9.97 -25.52 2.88
N SER A 126 9.98 -26.36 1.84
CA SER A 126 11.10 -26.34 0.88
C SER A 126 11.26 -24.94 0.27
N GLY A 127 12.44 -24.35 0.41
CA GLY A 127 12.72 -22.98 -0.06
C GLY A 127 12.33 -21.86 0.91
N PHE A 128 11.77 -22.16 2.09
CA PHE A 128 11.40 -21.17 3.10
C PHE A 128 11.63 -21.73 4.52
N ILE A 129 12.55 -21.13 5.27
CA ILE A 129 12.79 -21.50 6.67
C ILE A 129 12.25 -20.36 7.54
N SER A 130 11.22 -20.65 8.32
CA SER A 130 10.69 -19.72 9.31
C SER A 130 11.58 -19.73 10.56
N PHE A 131 11.87 -18.54 11.08
CA PHE A 131 12.51 -18.37 12.39
C PHE A 131 11.51 -18.31 13.54
N TYR A 132 10.22 -18.25 13.23
CA TYR A 132 9.13 -18.25 14.20
C TYR A 132 8.51 -19.64 14.32
N THR A 133 8.09 -20.00 15.53
CA THR A 133 7.18 -21.14 15.73
C THR A 133 5.81 -20.80 15.16
N SER A 134 5.15 -21.76 14.50
CA SER A 134 3.77 -21.59 14.02
C SER A 134 2.73 -21.65 15.15
N ASP A 135 3.11 -22.12 16.34
CA ASP A 135 2.23 -22.09 17.51
C ASP A 135 2.28 -20.71 18.18
N TRP A 136 1.33 -19.86 17.81
CA TRP A 136 1.24 -18.49 18.32
C TRP A 136 1.12 -18.39 19.85
N ARG A 137 0.68 -19.46 20.52
CA ARG A 137 0.59 -19.51 21.99
C ARG A 137 1.95 -19.46 22.68
N GLN A 138 3.02 -19.72 21.93
CA GLN A 138 4.40 -19.68 22.40
C GLN A 138 5.06 -18.32 22.19
N TRP A 139 4.38 -17.37 21.53
CA TRP A 139 4.94 -16.04 21.24
C TRP A 139 4.94 -15.10 22.46
N GLY A 140 4.23 -15.46 23.53
CA GLY A 140 4.11 -14.64 24.73
C GLY A 140 3.03 -13.56 24.61
N GLU A 141 3.16 -12.50 25.40
CA GLU A 141 2.21 -11.38 25.46
C GLU A 141 2.26 -10.54 24.17
N VAL A 142 1.10 -10.11 23.66
CA VAL A 142 0.96 -9.39 22.38
C VAL A 142 1.82 -8.12 22.31
N GLU A 143 2.03 -7.46 23.44
CA GLU A 143 2.82 -6.23 23.55
C GLU A 143 4.33 -6.44 23.40
N THR A 144 4.75 -7.70 23.41
CA THR A 144 6.14 -8.11 23.19
C THR A 144 6.37 -8.65 21.79
N TRP A 145 5.30 -8.79 20.99
CA TRP A 145 5.39 -9.29 19.63
C TRP A 145 6.07 -8.29 18.71
N ASP A 146 6.82 -8.81 17.75
CA ASP A 146 7.42 -7.99 16.71
C ASP A 146 6.44 -7.72 15.56
N HIS A 147 6.91 -6.94 14.58
CA HIS A 147 6.10 -6.52 13.43
C HIS A 147 5.60 -7.68 12.56
N ASN A 148 6.28 -8.84 12.52
CA ASN A 148 5.87 -9.99 11.72
C ASN A 148 4.77 -10.79 12.43
N GLN A 149 4.89 -10.95 13.74
CA GLN A 149 3.87 -11.58 14.58
C GLN A 149 2.60 -10.72 14.64
N LEU A 150 2.75 -9.39 14.78
CA LEU A 150 1.64 -8.45 14.73
C LEU A 150 0.99 -8.41 13.34
N GLN A 151 1.75 -8.54 12.24
CA GLN A 151 1.17 -8.69 10.91
C GLN A 151 0.30 -9.94 10.81
N THR A 152 0.76 -11.08 11.34
CA THR A 152 -0.07 -12.31 11.38
C THR A 152 -1.39 -12.08 12.11
N MET A 153 -1.35 -11.35 13.23
CA MET A 153 -2.55 -10.99 13.99
C MET A 153 -3.49 -10.09 13.19
N ILE A 154 -2.97 -9.08 12.49
CA ILE A 154 -3.75 -8.18 11.64
C ILE A 154 -4.43 -8.97 10.50
N GLU A 155 -3.70 -9.89 9.85
CA GLU A 155 -4.26 -10.76 8.80
C GLU A 155 -5.37 -11.68 9.34
N ALA A 156 -5.19 -12.23 10.53
CA ALA A 156 -6.21 -13.06 11.17
C ALA A 156 -7.45 -12.24 11.59
N TYR A 157 -7.23 -11.03 12.11
CA TYR A 157 -8.32 -10.11 12.46
C TYR A 157 -9.11 -9.67 11.23
N ALA A 158 -8.42 -9.31 10.15
CA ALA A 158 -9.05 -8.97 8.88
C ALA A 158 -9.90 -10.12 8.35
N ALA A 159 -9.40 -11.36 8.40
CA ALA A 159 -10.14 -12.53 7.94
C ALA A 159 -11.39 -12.86 8.77
N ASP A 160 -11.45 -12.45 10.04
CA ASP A 160 -12.62 -12.68 10.90
C ASP A 160 -13.63 -11.52 10.88
N MET A 161 -13.17 -10.28 10.66
CA MET A 161 -13.99 -9.07 10.81
C MET A 161 -14.45 -8.49 9.47
N ALA A 162 -13.59 -8.59 8.45
CA ALA A 162 -13.89 -8.16 7.10
C ALA A 162 -14.15 -9.39 6.23
N ASP A 163 -14.90 -9.18 5.14
CA ASP A 163 -14.89 -10.13 4.04
C ASP A 163 -13.49 -10.09 3.35
N GLU A 164 -13.44 -10.42 2.07
CA GLU A 164 -12.23 -10.23 1.28
C GLU A 164 -11.87 -8.73 1.19
N VAL A 165 -10.69 -8.38 1.70
CA VAL A 165 -10.13 -7.03 1.55
C VAL A 165 -9.47 -6.94 0.18
N ASP A 166 -10.18 -6.36 -0.78
CA ASP A 166 -9.65 -6.08 -2.11
C ASP A 166 -8.86 -4.76 -2.10
N GLU A 167 -7.53 -4.87 -2.14
CA GLU A 167 -6.60 -3.73 -2.12
C GLU A 167 -6.86 -2.73 -3.26
N VAL A 168 -7.37 -3.18 -4.41
CA VAL A 168 -7.71 -2.31 -5.55
C VAL A 168 -8.97 -1.51 -5.24
N HIS A 169 -9.97 -2.15 -4.65
CA HIS A 169 -11.21 -1.49 -4.26
C HIS A 169 -10.99 -0.47 -3.15
N LEU A 170 -10.10 -0.76 -2.17
CA LEU A 170 -9.72 0.21 -1.14
C LEU A 170 -9.18 1.52 -1.73
N MET A 171 -8.48 1.43 -2.86
CA MET A 171 -7.86 2.60 -3.50
C MET A 171 -8.70 3.18 -4.64
N GLU A 172 -9.92 2.66 -4.86
CA GLU A 172 -10.81 3.12 -5.94
C GLU A 172 -11.20 4.59 -5.76
N ASP A 173 -11.51 5.03 -4.53
CA ASP A 173 -11.85 6.44 -4.27
C ASP A 173 -10.67 7.37 -4.61
N ALA A 174 -9.46 6.99 -4.18
CA ALA A 174 -8.25 7.76 -4.48
C ALA A 174 -7.98 7.85 -5.99
N TRP A 175 -8.23 6.76 -6.71
CA TRP A 175 -8.07 6.73 -8.16
C TRP A 175 -9.15 7.56 -8.88
N CYS A 176 -10.41 7.40 -8.52
CA CYS A 176 -11.54 8.05 -9.19
C CYS A 176 -11.65 9.55 -8.91
N ASN A 177 -11.13 10.02 -7.77
CA ASN A 177 -11.21 11.43 -7.36
C ASN A 177 -9.95 12.25 -7.70
N GLY A 178 -9.01 11.69 -8.46
CA GLY A 178 -7.80 12.39 -8.89
C GLY A 178 -6.73 12.56 -7.81
N ASN A 179 -6.80 11.80 -6.71
CA ASN A 179 -5.81 11.90 -5.64
C ASN A 179 -4.44 11.41 -6.13
N ILE A 180 -4.41 10.36 -6.95
CA ILE A 180 -3.18 9.83 -7.52
C ILE A 180 -2.49 10.86 -8.42
N GLU A 181 -3.24 11.46 -9.34
CA GLU A 181 -2.77 12.54 -10.22
C GLU A 181 -2.28 13.74 -9.40
N SER A 182 -3.01 14.10 -8.34
CA SER A 182 -2.61 15.18 -7.43
C SER A 182 -1.30 14.86 -6.71
N TRP A 183 -1.08 13.62 -6.27
CA TRP A 183 0.20 13.23 -5.67
C TRP A 183 1.34 13.28 -6.67
N ILE A 184 1.11 12.82 -7.92
CA ILE A 184 2.09 12.91 -9.00
C ILE A 184 2.43 14.38 -9.30
N GLU A 185 1.42 15.23 -9.45
CA GLU A 185 1.58 16.66 -9.73
C GLU A 185 2.40 17.36 -8.64
N ASN A 186 2.00 17.18 -7.37
CA ASN A 186 2.68 17.79 -6.22
C ASN A 186 4.14 17.35 -6.07
N ASN A 187 4.49 16.19 -6.62
CA ASN A 187 5.83 15.60 -6.55
C ASN A 187 6.59 15.65 -7.89
N THR A 188 6.10 16.42 -8.87
CA THR A 188 6.75 16.61 -10.18
C THR A 188 7.20 18.06 -10.37
N PRO A 189 8.49 18.38 -10.11
CA PRO A 189 9.02 19.71 -10.36
C PRO A 189 8.82 20.15 -11.82
N GLY A 190 8.19 21.30 -12.02
CA GLY A 190 7.95 21.87 -13.34
C GLY A 190 6.78 21.25 -14.11
N ILE A 191 5.90 20.52 -13.44
CA ILE A 191 4.66 19.95 -14.01
C ILE A 191 3.83 20.98 -14.80
N GLU A 192 3.74 22.21 -14.29
CA GLU A 192 3.09 23.36 -14.94
C GLU A 192 3.57 23.62 -16.38
N ARG A 193 4.87 23.40 -16.64
CA ARG A 193 5.41 23.55 -17.98
C ARG A 193 4.95 22.42 -18.90
N LEU A 194 4.84 21.20 -18.38
CA LEU A 194 4.35 20.04 -19.13
C LEU A 194 2.89 20.25 -19.51
N TYR A 195 2.05 20.73 -18.59
CA TYR A 195 0.65 21.07 -18.89
C TYR A 195 0.53 22.14 -19.97
N ARG A 196 1.30 23.23 -19.89
CA ARG A 196 1.29 24.26 -20.96
C ARG A 196 1.68 23.71 -22.33
N VAL A 197 2.64 22.79 -22.37
CA VAL A 197 3.04 22.14 -23.64
C VAL A 197 1.92 21.22 -24.13
N HIS A 198 1.30 20.45 -23.23
CA HIS A 198 0.18 19.58 -23.56
C HIS A 198 -1.00 20.37 -24.16
N GLU A 199 -1.44 21.44 -23.50
CA GLU A 199 -2.52 22.30 -23.95
C GLU A 199 -2.22 22.96 -25.31
N TYR A 200 -0.98 23.40 -25.52
CA TYR A 200 -0.54 23.95 -26.80
C TYR A 200 -0.65 22.93 -27.93
N LEU A 201 -0.19 21.69 -27.70
CA LEU A 201 -0.25 20.62 -28.69
C LEU A 201 -1.71 20.26 -29.02
N ARG A 202 -2.57 20.12 -28.01
CA ARG A 202 -4.01 19.86 -28.20
C ARG A 202 -4.69 20.95 -29.02
N THR A 203 -4.43 22.22 -28.69
CA THR A 203 -5.01 23.36 -29.41
C THR A 203 -4.54 23.38 -30.87
N ARG A 204 -3.25 23.10 -31.12
CA ARG A 204 -2.72 23.05 -32.48
C ARG A 204 -3.37 21.95 -33.31
N ASP A 205 -3.51 20.76 -32.74
CA ASP A 205 -4.05 19.60 -33.45
C ASP A 205 -5.56 19.76 -33.71
N ALA A 206 -6.30 20.49 -32.86
CA ALA A 206 -7.69 20.88 -33.11
C ALA A 206 -7.88 21.90 -34.27
N HIS A 207 -6.80 22.58 -34.67
CA HIS A 207 -6.80 23.56 -35.76
C HIS A 207 -6.12 23.05 -37.05
N ALA A 208 -5.64 21.80 -37.06
CA ALA A 208 -5.03 21.13 -38.21
C ALA A 208 -6.07 20.34 -39.02
#